data_AF-A0A1M5MUV7-F1
#
_entry.id   AF-A0A1M5MUV7-F1
#
_cell.length_a   1.000
_cell.length_b   1.000
_cell.length_c   1.000
_cell.angle_alpha   90.00
_cell.angle_beta   90.00
_cell.angle_gamma   90.00
#
_symmetry.space_group_name_H-M   'P 1'
#
loop_
_entity.id
_entity.type
_entity.pdbx_description
1 polymer ?
#
loop_
_entity_poly.entity_id
_entity_poly.type
_entity_poly.pdbx_seq_one_letter_code
_entity_poly.pdbx_strand_id
1 'polypeptide(L)'
;MNVLPPGRPINPAVWDHPTMRVALARHDISEVYRLLGRTGVSQRQIAALTGQSQSEICDIVQGRQVQAYDLLVRIADGLSIPRGYMGLAFTDGATQRLATPDRASKDDVMERRTFLGIVSKIVMGAALTPTELDLLAVAPFHTPVPNRVGQTEITQLRALTKALRAYDAAHGGGSCRDAILAHTHWAGSLLNASCADDVRPALLSAVAEIKTLAGWSAHDLGLAAEARRYLTQAVRDTQEAGNAAHSAIVLYHLGRVPLDNGDGREALKLFQLGQISAQDSHSPAAVALLHANEAMAYAQLGDARQALTALRRAEDEYGHATDDDDWPEFLTFFDHSALRTSAARVHSRLGLTDHTHRQEAITRLFTALGEVPAERVRQRAFNLGWLATCVLADGDLTAGAEVGNQALAAVREVNSTRLLDALAPLQAQAEGHRQDSDLTQLAHDIRQLRLAA
;
A
#
# COMPACT_ATOMS: atom_id res chain seq x y z
N MET A 1 -2.64 -11.90 53.68
CA MET A 1 -3.68 -12.94 53.54
C MET A 1 -3.67 -13.42 52.09
N ASN A 2 -3.38 -14.72 51.90
CA ASN A 2 -3.51 -15.55 50.69
C ASN A 2 -3.09 -14.96 49.33
N VAL A 3 -1.78 -14.97 49.08
CA VAL A 3 -1.26 -15.07 47.71
C VAL A 3 -1.60 -16.47 47.22
N LEU A 4 -2.61 -16.58 46.34
CA LEU A 4 -2.92 -17.84 45.65
C LEU A 4 -1.71 -18.24 44.79
N PRO A 5 -1.37 -19.53 44.69
CA PRO A 5 -0.30 -19.98 43.79
C PRO A 5 -0.62 -19.57 42.35
N PRO A 6 0.39 -19.26 41.51
CA PRO A 6 0.17 -18.90 40.11
C PRO A 6 -0.64 -20.02 39.44
N GLY A 7 -1.81 -19.66 38.92
CA GLY A 7 -2.72 -20.61 38.28
C GLY A 7 -1.99 -21.37 37.17
N ARG A 8 -2.29 -22.67 37.05
CA ARG A 8 -1.71 -23.51 35.99
C ARG A 8 -1.95 -22.83 34.62
N PRO A 9 -0.92 -22.67 33.78
CA PRO A 9 -1.08 -22.01 32.48
C PRO A 9 -2.06 -22.78 31.60
N ILE A 10 -2.86 -22.05 30.82
CA ILE A 10 -3.84 -22.63 29.90
C ILE A 10 -3.08 -23.36 28.79
N ASN A 11 -3.52 -24.57 28.43
CA ASN A 11 -2.92 -25.33 27.35
C ASN A 11 -3.10 -24.57 26.02
N PRO A 12 -2.00 -24.19 25.31
CA PRO A 12 -2.08 -23.42 24.06
C PRO A 12 -2.93 -24.09 22.97
N ALA A 13 -3.03 -25.42 22.95
CA ALA A 13 -3.82 -26.17 21.98
C ALA A 13 -5.33 -25.83 22.03
N VAL A 14 -5.81 -25.25 23.13
CA VAL A 14 -7.21 -24.83 23.27
C VAL A 14 -7.55 -23.70 22.29
N TRP A 15 -6.59 -22.84 21.96
CA TRP A 15 -6.80 -21.70 21.05
C TRP A 15 -6.94 -22.11 19.58
N ASP A 16 -6.47 -23.30 19.22
CA ASP A 16 -6.53 -23.83 17.86
C ASP A 16 -7.82 -24.60 17.56
N HIS A 17 -8.68 -24.82 18.57
CA HIS A 17 -9.96 -25.49 18.36
C HIS A 17 -10.88 -24.63 17.46
N PRO A 18 -11.52 -25.19 16.41
CA PRO A 18 -12.32 -24.40 15.45
C PRO A 18 -13.40 -23.52 16.10
N THR A 19 -14.08 -24.03 17.12
CA THR A 19 -15.11 -23.26 17.85
C THR A 19 -14.51 -22.12 18.68
N MET A 20 -13.30 -22.30 19.24
CA MET A 20 -12.59 -21.26 19.96
C MET A 20 -12.12 -20.16 19.00
N ARG A 21 -11.61 -20.53 17.82
CA ARG A 21 -11.21 -19.58 16.76
C ARG A 21 -12.35 -18.69 16.31
N VAL A 22 -13.55 -19.24 16.12
CA VAL A 22 -14.74 -18.46 15.73
C VAL A 22 -15.18 -17.50 16.84
N ALA A 23 -15.13 -17.93 18.11
CA ALA A 23 -15.47 -17.08 19.24
C ALA A 23 -14.46 -15.93 19.42
N LEU A 24 -13.16 -16.21 19.30
CA LEU A 24 -12.09 -15.21 19.36
C LEU A 24 -12.18 -14.19 18.24
N ALA A 25 -12.44 -14.63 17.00
CA ALA A 25 -12.56 -13.75 15.84
C ALA A 25 -13.78 -12.81 15.91
N ARG A 26 -14.82 -13.18 16.65
CA ARG A 26 -16.04 -12.38 16.86
C ARG A 26 -16.04 -11.57 18.16
N HIS A 27 -14.96 -11.64 18.94
CA HIS A 27 -14.86 -11.09 20.30
C HIS A 27 -15.98 -11.57 21.24
N ASP A 28 -16.48 -12.78 21.03
CA ASP A 28 -17.51 -13.38 21.91
C ASP A 28 -16.85 -13.93 23.18
N ILE A 29 -16.46 -13.02 24.08
CA ILE A 29 -15.77 -13.36 25.34
C ILE A 29 -16.63 -14.25 26.23
N SER A 30 -17.96 -14.12 26.14
CA SER A 30 -18.90 -14.99 26.85
C SER A 30 -18.69 -16.45 26.44
N GLU A 31 -18.63 -16.71 25.13
CA GLU A 31 -18.39 -18.06 24.61
C GLU A 31 -16.96 -18.55 24.87
N VAL A 32 -15.96 -17.66 24.78
CA VAL A 32 -14.56 -17.99 25.14
C VAL A 32 -14.48 -18.49 26.59
N TYR A 33 -15.12 -17.82 27.54
CA TYR A 33 -15.11 -18.26 28.95
C TYR A 33 -15.89 -19.56 29.17
N ARG A 34 -17.00 -19.79 28.45
CA ARG A 34 -17.72 -21.08 28.51
C ARG A 34 -16.88 -22.22 27.96
N LEU A 35 -16.18 -22.01 26.85
CA LEU A 35 -15.30 -23.00 26.24
C LEU A 35 -14.11 -23.33 27.15
N LEU A 36 -13.51 -22.33 27.81
CA LEU A 36 -12.48 -22.54 28.83
C LEU A 36 -12.99 -23.30 30.06
N GLY A 37 -14.25 -23.05 30.48
CA GLY A 37 -14.88 -23.82 31.55
C GLY A 37 -14.96 -25.31 31.24
N ARG A 38 -15.23 -25.68 29.98
CA ARG A 38 -15.29 -27.07 29.51
C ARG A 38 -13.93 -27.77 29.48
N THR A 39 -12.83 -27.01 29.42
CA THR A 39 -11.46 -27.55 29.48
C THR A 39 -10.90 -27.62 30.91
N GLY A 40 -11.72 -27.31 31.92
CA GLY A 40 -11.37 -27.39 33.33
C GLY A 40 -10.83 -26.09 33.93
N VAL A 41 -10.84 -24.98 33.19
CA VAL A 41 -10.42 -23.66 33.70
C VAL A 41 -11.58 -23.00 34.45
N SER A 42 -11.43 -22.80 35.76
CA SER A 42 -12.50 -22.19 36.58
C SER A 42 -12.62 -20.68 36.35
N GLN A 43 -13.81 -20.10 36.57
CA GLN A 43 -14.01 -18.64 36.48
C GLN A 43 -13.08 -17.85 37.42
N ARG A 44 -12.80 -18.41 38.60
CA ARG A 44 -11.85 -17.83 39.57
C ARG A 44 -10.43 -17.80 39.04
N GLN A 45 -10.05 -18.80 38.25
CA GLN A 45 -8.75 -18.85 37.57
C GLN A 45 -8.69 -17.86 36.41
N ILE A 46 -9.77 -17.71 35.64
CA ILE A 46 -9.86 -16.69 34.58
C ILE A 46 -9.72 -15.30 35.19
N ALA A 47 -10.48 -14.99 36.26
CA ALA A 47 -10.40 -13.73 36.99
C ALA A 47 -8.97 -13.42 37.47
N ALA A 48 -8.27 -14.42 38.03
CA ALA A 48 -6.89 -14.27 38.49
C ALA A 48 -5.89 -14.02 37.34
N LEU A 49 -6.09 -14.66 36.19
CA LEU A 49 -5.22 -14.52 35.02
C LEU A 49 -5.43 -13.20 34.29
N THR A 50 -6.66 -12.70 34.20
CA THR A 50 -7.02 -11.47 33.47
C THR A 50 -7.08 -10.23 34.35
N GLY A 51 -6.93 -10.35 35.67
CA GLY A 51 -7.09 -9.24 36.60
C GLY A 51 -8.51 -8.69 36.66
N GLN A 52 -9.51 -9.48 36.24
CA GLN A 52 -10.93 -9.13 36.32
C GLN A 52 -11.51 -9.55 37.69
N SER A 53 -12.53 -8.85 38.16
CA SER A 53 -13.28 -9.26 39.34
C SER A 53 -14.19 -10.46 39.04
N GLN A 54 -14.51 -11.24 40.07
CA GLN A 54 -15.43 -12.37 39.94
C GLN A 54 -16.83 -11.95 39.47
N SER A 55 -17.27 -10.73 39.83
CA SER A 55 -18.55 -10.16 39.36
C SER A 55 -18.51 -9.91 37.86
N GLU A 56 -17.43 -9.30 37.35
CA GLU A 56 -17.29 -9.00 35.92
C GLU A 56 -17.28 -10.25 35.05
N ILE A 57 -16.63 -11.33 35.51
CA ILE A 57 -16.63 -12.62 34.83
C ILE A 57 -18.04 -13.22 34.81
N CYS A 58 -18.78 -13.16 35.92
CA CYS A 58 -20.15 -13.64 36.01
C CYS A 58 -21.06 -12.91 35.01
N ASP A 59 -20.99 -11.58 34.96
CA ASP A 59 -21.79 -10.76 34.04
C ASP A 59 -21.49 -11.07 32.57
N ILE A 60 -20.21 -11.28 32.22
CA ILE A 60 -19.80 -11.63 30.85
C ILE A 60 -20.32 -13.01 30.46
N VAL A 61 -20.23 -14.01 31.36
CA VAL A 61 -20.78 -15.35 31.11
C VAL A 61 -22.31 -15.31 30.95
N GLN A 62 -22.99 -14.41 31.66
CA GLN A 62 -24.43 -14.17 31.57
C GLN A 62 -24.86 -13.34 30.34
N GLY A 63 -23.92 -12.86 29.53
CA GLY A 63 -24.20 -12.26 28.23
C GLY A 63 -23.83 -10.78 28.09
N ARG A 64 -23.17 -10.18 29.10
CA ARG A 64 -22.60 -8.83 28.96
C ARG A 64 -21.48 -8.84 27.92
N GLN A 65 -21.65 -8.03 26.87
CA GLN A 65 -20.67 -7.89 25.80
C GLN A 65 -19.46 -7.08 26.28
N VAL A 66 -18.26 -7.51 25.89
CA VAL A 66 -17.01 -6.79 26.17
C VAL A 66 -16.65 -5.94 24.96
N GLN A 67 -16.93 -4.64 25.04
CA GLN A 67 -16.65 -3.69 23.95
C GLN A 67 -15.36 -2.88 24.17
N ALA A 68 -14.85 -2.82 25.41
CA ALA A 68 -13.67 -2.05 25.75
C ALA A 68 -12.39 -2.76 25.27
N TYR A 69 -11.65 -2.10 24.37
CA TYR A 69 -10.40 -2.62 23.81
C TYR A 69 -9.36 -2.98 24.88
N ASP A 70 -9.18 -2.13 25.89
CA ASP A 70 -8.23 -2.39 26.99
C ASP A 70 -8.57 -3.66 27.78
N LEU A 71 -9.86 -3.98 27.88
CA LEU A 71 -10.31 -5.21 28.53
C LEU A 71 -10.04 -6.42 27.63
N LEU A 72 -10.25 -6.32 26.31
CA LEU A 72 -9.91 -7.37 25.35
C LEU A 72 -8.41 -7.67 25.32
N VAL A 73 -7.56 -6.64 25.33
CA VAL A 73 -6.09 -6.78 25.41
C VAL A 73 -5.69 -7.44 26.73
N ARG A 74 -6.26 -7.00 27.85
CA ARG A 74 -5.98 -7.60 29.16
C ARG A 74 -6.41 -9.06 29.25
N ILE A 75 -7.53 -9.40 28.63
CA ILE A 75 -8.00 -10.79 28.51
C ILE A 75 -7.04 -11.60 27.65
N ALA A 76 -6.62 -11.05 26.50
CA ALA A 76 -5.70 -11.72 25.59
C ALA A 76 -4.34 -11.99 26.25
N ASP A 77 -3.76 -10.97 26.90
CA ASP A 77 -2.47 -11.08 27.57
C ASP A 77 -2.55 -12.02 28.79
N GLY A 78 -3.59 -11.85 29.62
CA GLY A 78 -3.79 -12.64 30.83
C GLY A 78 -4.02 -14.12 30.56
N LEU A 79 -4.76 -14.45 29.49
CA LEU A 79 -5.00 -15.84 29.07
C LEU A 79 -3.93 -16.36 28.09
N SER A 80 -2.96 -15.52 27.70
CA SER A 80 -1.96 -15.83 26.67
C SER A 80 -2.60 -16.28 25.34
N ILE A 81 -3.65 -15.58 24.92
CA ILE A 81 -4.29 -15.75 23.62
C ILE A 81 -3.43 -15.04 22.56
N PRO A 82 -3.09 -15.70 21.44
CA PRO A 82 -2.43 -15.02 20.33
C PRO A 82 -3.28 -13.83 19.85
N ARG A 83 -2.74 -12.61 19.98
CA ARG A 83 -3.46 -11.35 19.68
C ARG A 83 -4.09 -11.32 18.28
N GLY A 84 -3.42 -11.95 17.30
CA GLY A 84 -3.94 -12.10 15.94
C GLY A 84 -5.24 -12.92 15.82
N TYR A 85 -5.56 -13.79 16.79
CA TYR A 85 -6.81 -14.56 16.79
C TYR A 85 -8.01 -13.73 17.23
N MET A 86 -7.74 -12.61 17.91
CA MET A 86 -8.71 -11.59 18.27
C MET A 86 -8.59 -10.34 17.39
N GLY A 87 -7.77 -10.36 16.33
CA GLY A 87 -7.54 -9.16 15.51
C GLY A 87 -6.96 -7.96 16.28
N LEU A 88 -6.25 -8.21 17.39
CA LEU A 88 -5.58 -7.18 18.17
C LEU A 88 -4.17 -6.96 17.58
N ALA A 89 -3.77 -5.71 17.37
CA ALA A 89 -2.48 -5.35 16.79
C ALA A 89 -1.30 -5.73 17.71
N PHE A 90 -0.16 -6.10 17.11
CA PHE A 90 1.11 -6.27 17.83
C PHE A 90 1.78 -4.91 17.98
N THR A 91 1.65 -4.30 19.16
CA THR A 91 2.60 -3.28 19.61
C THR A 91 2.86 -3.48 21.10
N ASP A 92 4.11 -3.82 21.44
CA ASP A 92 4.66 -3.61 22.77
C ASP A 92 5.35 -2.24 22.75
N GLY A 93 4.84 -1.29 23.55
CA GLY A 93 5.52 0.00 23.76
C GLY A 93 4.65 1.21 24.06
N ALA A 94 3.35 1.19 23.76
CA ALA A 94 2.49 2.38 23.91
C ALA A 94 1.70 2.45 25.24
N THR A 95 1.65 1.37 26.03
CA THR A 95 0.65 1.20 27.09
C THR A 95 1.02 1.77 28.46
N GLN A 96 2.17 2.43 28.65
CA GLN A 96 2.56 2.92 29.98
C GLN A 96 2.09 4.35 30.33
N ARG A 97 1.11 4.92 29.63
CA ARG A 97 0.72 6.33 29.88
C ARG A 97 -0.74 6.65 30.16
N LEU A 98 -1.63 5.67 30.31
CA LEU A 98 -3.02 5.98 30.65
C LEU A 98 -3.52 5.17 31.85
N ALA A 99 -3.23 5.71 33.03
CA ALA A 99 -3.94 5.35 34.24
C ALA A 99 -4.05 6.59 35.15
N THR A 100 -5.13 7.35 34.98
CA THR A 100 -5.91 7.99 36.06
C THR A 100 -7.15 8.67 35.46
N PRO A 101 -8.37 8.37 35.93
CA PRO A 101 -9.54 9.15 35.55
C PRO A 101 -9.67 10.40 36.42
N ASP A 102 -10.33 11.40 35.84
CA ASP A 102 -10.95 12.57 36.48
C ASP A 102 -10.09 13.86 36.56
N ARG A 103 -10.30 14.74 35.55
CA ARG A 103 -10.33 16.22 35.65
C ARG A 103 -10.58 16.83 34.27
N ALA A 104 -11.79 17.34 34.05
CA ALA A 104 -12.06 18.26 32.95
C ALA A 104 -11.18 19.53 33.11
N SER A 105 -10.17 19.70 32.24
CA SER A 105 -9.33 20.91 32.23
C SER A 105 -8.72 21.14 30.84
N LYS A 106 -8.13 22.33 30.65
CA LYS A 106 -7.44 22.95 29.48
C LYS A 106 -6.89 22.07 28.33
N ASP A 107 -6.65 20.79 28.55
CA ASP A 107 -6.25 19.82 27.52
C ASP A 107 -7.29 19.73 26.39
N ASP A 108 -8.60 19.79 26.68
CA ASP A 108 -9.66 19.73 25.65
C ASP A 108 -9.61 20.94 24.66
N VAL A 109 -9.14 22.10 25.13
CA VAL A 109 -8.93 23.29 24.29
C VAL A 109 -7.63 23.17 23.47
N MET A 110 -6.59 22.59 24.06
CA MET A 110 -5.33 22.28 23.37
C MET A 110 -5.51 21.17 22.32
N GLU A 111 -6.30 20.15 22.60
CA GLU A 111 -6.66 19.06 21.71
C GLU A 111 -7.51 19.57 20.54
N ARG A 112 -8.52 20.41 20.79
CA ARG A 112 -9.26 21.10 19.71
C ARG A 112 -8.37 21.98 18.85
N ARG A 113 -7.43 22.73 19.44
CA ARG A 113 -6.52 23.59 18.68
C ARG A 113 -5.53 22.78 17.85
N THR A 114 -5.06 21.66 18.39
CA THR A 114 -4.18 20.71 17.69
C THR A 114 -4.93 20.03 16.54
N PHE A 115 -6.15 19.56 16.79
CA PHE A 115 -7.02 18.97 15.77
C PHE A 115 -7.39 19.99 14.67
N LEU A 116 -7.79 21.21 15.03
CA LEU A 116 -8.03 22.28 14.07
C LEU A 116 -6.76 22.65 13.30
N GLY A 117 -5.59 22.56 13.92
CA GLY A 117 -4.30 22.72 13.25
C GLY A 117 -4.05 21.63 12.20
N ILE A 118 -4.33 20.37 12.53
CA ILE A 118 -4.22 19.23 11.61
C ILE A 118 -5.25 19.36 10.47
N VAL A 119 -6.51 19.66 10.77
CA VAL A 119 -7.57 19.89 9.78
C VAL A 119 -7.23 21.07 8.87
N SER A 120 -6.69 22.16 9.42
CA SER A 120 -6.26 23.33 8.62
C SER A 120 -5.09 22.98 7.70
N LYS A 121 -4.14 22.15 8.14
CA LYS A 121 -3.05 21.66 7.29
C LYS A 121 -3.59 20.80 6.14
N ILE A 122 -4.55 19.92 6.41
CA ILE A 122 -5.22 19.11 5.38
C ILE A 122 -5.95 19.99 4.36
N VAL A 123 -6.75 20.95 4.82
CA VAL A 123 -7.50 21.89 3.96
C VAL A 123 -6.55 22.73 3.11
N MET A 124 -5.39 23.12 3.65
CA MET A 124 -4.38 23.91 2.94
C MET A 124 -3.39 23.05 2.12
N GLY A 125 -3.59 21.73 2.05
CA GLY A 125 -2.74 20.83 1.26
C GLY A 125 -1.33 20.62 1.81
N ALA A 126 -1.09 20.91 3.08
CA ALA A 126 0.20 20.72 3.73
C ALA A 126 0.40 19.27 4.21
N ALA A 127 1.61 18.74 4.03
CA ALA A 127 1.97 17.40 4.51
C ALA A 127 1.86 17.33 6.05
N LEU A 128 1.28 16.22 6.54
CA LEU A 128 1.21 15.93 7.97
C LEU A 128 2.50 15.23 8.43
N THR A 129 2.95 15.56 9.63
CA THR A 129 4.06 14.86 10.28
C THR A 129 3.60 13.45 10.73
N PRO A 130 4.51 12.48 10.87
CA PRO A 130 4.18 11.15 11.40
C PRO A 130 3.43 11.20 12.74
N THR A 131 3.82 12.13 13.63
CA THR A 131 3.13 12.40 14.90
C THR A 131 1.72 12.94 14.74
N GLU A 132 1.43 13.71 13.68
CA GLU A 132 0.08 14.20 13.38
C GLU A 132 -0.79 13.09 12.76
N LEU A 133 -0.17 12.17 12.03
CA LEU A 133 -0.83 10.95 11.53
C LEU A 133 -1.19 10.01 12.68
N ASP A 134 -0.30 9.84 13.67
CA ASP A 134 -0.57 9.08 14.90
C ASP A 134 -1.68 9.71 15.75
N LEU A 135 -1.79 11.05 15.77
CA LEU A 135 -2.90 11.75 16.43
C LEU A 135 -4.25 11.51 15.73
N LEU A 136 -4.25 11.26 14.42
CA LEU A 136 -5.43 10.82 13.68
C LEU A 136 -5.72 9.32 13.88
N ALA A 137 -4.78 8.55 14.43
CA ALA A 137 -4.91 7.11 14.65
C ALA A 137 -5.77 6.74 15.87
N VAL A 138 -6.44 7.69 16.53
CA VAL A 138 -7.34 7.43 17.66
C VAL A 138 -8.77 7.87 17.36
N ALA A 139 -9.62 6.91 16.97
CA ALA A 139 -11.01 6.76 17.46
C ALA A 139 -11.69 5.49 16.90
N PRO A 140 -12.24 4.59 17.75
CA PRO A 140 -13.13 3.50 17.34
C PRO A 140 -14.57 4.00 17.17
N PHE A 141 -14.75 5.14 16.49
CA PHE A 141 -16.06 5.60 16.06
C PHE A 141 -16.08 5.54 14.54
N HIS A 142 -17.04 4.81 13.96
CA HIS A 142 -17.32 4.95 12.54
C HIS A 142 -17.57 6.43 12.26
N THR A 143 -16.79 7.04 11.35
CA THR A 143 -17.14 8.35 10.83
C THR A 143 -18.57 8.25 10.32
N PRO A 144 -19.53 8.95 10.94
CA PRO A 144 -20.92 8.80 10.60
C PRO A 144 -21.10 9.13 9.12
N VAL A 145 -21.69 8.20 8.38
CA VAL A 145 -22.02 8.42 6.97
C VAL A 145 -23.18 9.42 6.95
N PRO A 146 -23.03 10.57 6.29
CA PRO A 146 -24.12 11.54 6.23
C PRO A 146 -25.28 10.94 5.44
N ASN A 147 -26.52 11.27 5.84
CA ASN A 147 -27.71 10.80 5.12
C ASN A 147 -27.76 11.34 3.67
N ARG A 148 -27.14 12.49 3.42
CA ARG A 148 -27.00 13.11 2.11
C ARG A 148 -25.55 13.48 1.85
N VAL A 149 -25.03 13.10 0.69
CA VAL A 149 -23.68 13.43 0.21
C VAL A 149 -23.76 14.58 -0.78
N GLY A 150 -22.91 15.60 -0.59
CA GLY A 150 -22.73 16.72 -1.49
C GLY A 150 -21.26 16.96 -1.84
N GLN A 151 -20.98 18.13 -2.41
CA GLN A 151 -19.62 18.49 -2.84
C GLN A 151 -18.62 18.60 -1.68
N THR A 152 -19.09 18.93 -0.47
CA THR A 152 -18.24 19.01 0.72
C THR A 152 -17.64 17.67 1.09
N GLU A 153 -18.44 16.61 1.16
CA GLU A 153 -17.97 15.25 1.46
C GLU A 153 -17.02 14.74 0.37
N ILE A 154 -17.31 15.03 -0.91
CA ILE A 154 -16.42 14.67 -2.04
C ILE A 154 -15.07 15.37 -1.91
N THR A 155 -15.08 16.66 -1.52
CA THR A 155 -13.86 17.45 -1.33
C THR A 155 -13.02 16.88 -0.19
N GLN A 156 -13.65 16.52 0.93
CA GLN A 156 -12.98 15.88 2.07
C GLN A 156 -12.41 14.50 1.70
N LEU A 157 -13.18 13.68 0.98
CA LEU A 157 -12.75 12.38 0.47
C LEU A 157 -11.49 12.51 -0.39
N ARG A 158 -11.49 13.44 -1.36
CA ARG A 158 -10.33 13.70 -2.23
C ARG A 158 -9.13 14.23 -1.46
N ALA A 159 -9.32 15.17 -0.54
CA ALA A 159 -8.24 15.75 0.25
C ALA A 159 -7.52 14.68 1.09
N LEU A 160 -8.26 13.78 1.73
CA LEU A 160 -7.67 12.69 2.50
C LEU A 160 -6.99 11.65 1.59
N THR A 161 -7.59 11.31 0.44
CA THR A 161 -6.96 10.43 -0.57
C THR A 161 -5.64 11.01 -1.06
N LYS A 162 -5.58 12.32 -1.33
CA LYS A 162 -4.37 13.04 -1.71
C LYS A 162 -3.28 12.95 -0.65
N ALA A 163 -3.63 13.20 0.63
CA ALA A 163 -2.68 13.10 1.73
C ALA A 163 -2.12 11.68 1.88
N LEU A 164 -2.98 10.66 1.80
CA LEU A 164 -2.57 9.25 1.85
C LEU A 164 -1.68 8.87 0.67
N ARG A 165 -1.99 9.34 -0.54
CA ARG A 165 -1.18 9.11 -1.75
C ARG A 165 0.21 9.74 -1.62
N ALA A 166 0.29 10.97 -1.12
CA ALA A 166 1.58 11.63 -0.89
C ALA A 166 2.41 10.88 0.16
N TYR A 167 1.78 10.42 1.24
CA TYR A 167 2.46 9.63 2.26
C TYR A 167 2.93 8.28 1.73
N ASP A 168 2.08 7.56 0.98
CA ASP A 168 2.42 6.32 0.27
C ASP A 168 3.63 6.52 -0.64
N ALA A 169 3.60 7.55 -1.49
CA ALA A 169 4.68 7.84 -2.43
C ALA A 169 6.03 8.03 -1.72
N ALA A 170 6.04 8.75 -0.59
CA ALA A 170 7.24 9.04 0.18
C ALA A 170 7.78 7.83 0.98
N HIS A 171 6.91 6.98 1.53
CA HIS A 171 7.31 5.96 2.52
C HIS A 171 7.10 4.50 2.06
N GLY A 172 6.51 4.26 0.89
CA GLY A 172 6.21 2.92 0.38
C GLY A 172 4.80 2.43 0.71
N GLY A 173 4.36 1.44 -0.08
CA GLY A 173 2.98 0.92 -0.11
C GLY A 173 2.40 0.42 1.21
N GLY A 174 3.27 -0.02 2.13
CA GLY A 174 2.85 -0.55 3.43
C GLY A 174 2.60 0.49 4.52
N SER A 175 3.21 1.67 4.41
CA SER A 175 3.39 2.56 5.56
C SER A 175 2.09 3.23 6.05
N CYS A 176 1.06 3.33 5.21
CA CYS A 176 -0.27 3.85 5.59
C CYS A 176 -1.43 2.94 5.17
N ARG A 177 -1.18 1.63 4.97
CA ARG A 177 -2.17 0.69 4.43
C ARG A 177 -3.46 0.65 5.23
N ASP A 178 -3.39 0.59 6.57
CA ASP A 178 -4.58 0.51 7.41
C ASP A 178 -5.45 1.76 7.29
N ALA A 179 -4.83 2.93 7.20
CA ALA A 179 -5.52 4.19 6.95
C ALA A 179 -6.17 4.22 5.55
N ILE A 180 -5.48 3.71 4.52
CA ILE A 180 -6.04 3.56 3.17
C ILE A 180 -7.27 2.64 3.18
N LEU A 181 -7.21 1.50 3.86
CA LEU A 181 -8.33 0.57 3.94
C LEU A 181 -9.52 1.14 4.70
N ALA A 182 -9.27 1.78 5.84
CA ALA A 182 -10.32 2.44 6.62
C ALA A 182 -11.02 3.52 5.78
N HIS A 183 -10.25 4.34 5.07
CA HIS A 183 -10.78 5.37 4.17
C HIS A 183 -11.55 4.77 2.99
N THR A 184 -11.05 3.68 2.41
CA THR A 184 -11.73 2.96 1.32
C THR A 184 -13.09 2.41 1.78
N HIS A 185 -13.16 1.84 2.98
CA HIS A 185 -14.40 1.33 3.56
C HIS A 185 -15.42 2.46 3.81
N TRP A 186 -14.96 3.57 4.39
CA TRP A 186 -15.79 4.74 4.60
C TRP A 186 -16.30 5.33 3.27
N ALA A 187 -15.42 5.52 2.29
CA ALA A 187 -15.76 6.01 0.97
C ALA A 187 -16.79 5.11 0.25
N GLY A 188 -16.64 3.79 0.35
CA GLY A 188 -17.62 2.84 -0.18
C GLY A 188 -18.99 2.97 0.50
N SER A 189 -19.02 3.32 1.79
CA SER A 189 -20.27 3.54 2.51
C SER A 189 -21.01 4.82 2.06
N LEU A 190 -20.28 5.83 1.55
CA LEU A 190 -20.88 7.04 0.98
C LEU A 190 -21.72 6.74 -0.27
N LEU A 191 -21.41 5.69 -1.03
CA LEU A 191 -22.18 5.31 -2.22
C LEU A 191 -23.61 4.82 -1.88
N ASN A 192 -23.85 4.46 -0.62
CA ASN A 192 -25.17 4.04 -0.12
C ASN A 192 -26.01 5.21 0.40
N ALA A 193 -25.41 6.39 0.57
CA ALA A 193 -26.12 7.59 1.01
C ALA A 193 -26.88 8.23 -0.16
N SER A 194 -27.89 9.06 0.16
CA SER A 194 -28.59 9.82 -0.87
C SER A 194 -27.68 10.89 -1.47
N CYS A 195 -27.65 11.04 -2.79
CA CYS A 195 -26.97 12.15 -3.46
C CYS A 195 -27.83 12.63 -4.63
N ALA A 196 -27.63 13.85 -5.09
CA ALA A 196 -28.24 14.32 -6.31
C ALA A 196 -27.60 13.65 -7.54
N ASP A 197 -28.34 13.51 -8.64
CA ASP A 197 -27.88 12.79 -9.84
C ASP A 197 -26.65 13.44 -10.47
N ASP A 198 -26.53 14.77 -10.39
CA ASP A 198 -25.38 15.55 -10.86
C ASP A 198 -24.13 15.39 -9.97
N VAL A 199 -24.31 15.01 -8.70
CA VAL A 199 -23.23 14.77 -7.72
C VAL A 199 -22.68 13.34 -7.84
N ARG A 200 -23.52 12.39 -8.28
CA ARG A 200 -23.20 10.95 -8.32
C ARG A 200 -21.92 10.63 -9.12
N PRO A 201 -21.69 11.16 -10.34
CA PRO A 201 -20.45 10.90 -11.09
C PRO A 201 -19.17 11.37 -10.38
N ALA A 202 -19.24 12.53 -9.71
CA ALA A 202 -18.11 13.07 -8.96
C ALA A 202 -17.79 12.23 -7.72
N LEU A 203 -18.82 11.73 -7.03
CA LEU A 203 -18.67 10.81 -5.91
C LEU A 203 -18.04 9.48 -6.35
N LEU A 204 -18.57 8.86 -7.41
CA LEU A 204 -18.03 7.62 -7.97
C LEU A 204 -16.56 7.78 -8.37
N SER A 205 -16.21 8.88 -9.03
CA SER A 205 -14.82 9.20 -9.36
C SER A 205 -13.95 9.31 -8.10
N ALA A 206 -14.39 10.01 -7.06
CA ALA A 206 -13.61 10.16 -5.82
C ALA A 206 -13.45 8.83 -5.06
N VAL A 207 -14.48 7.96 -5.07
CA VAL A 207 -14.39 6.61 -4.49
C VAL A 207 -13.45 5.71 -5.30
N ALA A 208 -13.45 5.84 -6.63
CA ALA A 208 -12.51 5.14 -7.49
C ALA A 208 -11.06 5.55 -7.23
N GLU A 209 -10.79 6.81 -6.88
CA GLU A 209 -9.43 7.29 -6.59
C GLU A 209 -8.85 6.59 -5.35
N ILE A 210 -9.63 6.46 -4.27
CA ILE A 210 -9.17 5.77 -3.06
C ILE A 210 -9.08 4.26 -3.25
N LYS A 211 -10.00 3.65 -4.02
CA LYS A 211 -9.89 2.23 -4.41
C LYS A 211 -8.64 1.99 -5.27
N THR A 212 -8.28 2.92 -6.14
CA THR A 212 -7.05 2.85 -6.95
C THR A 212 -5.82 2.90 -6.06
N LEU A 213 -5.80 3.80 -5.07
CA LEU A 213 -4.72 3.85 -4.08
C LEU A 213 -4.63 2.56 -3.24
N ALA A 214 -5.76 2.01 -2.78
CA ALA A 214 -5.80 0.73 -2.08
C ALA A 214 -5.29 -0.43 -2.94
N GLY A 215 -5.67 -0.45 -4.22
CA GLY A 215 -5.18 -1.41 -5.18
C GLY A 215 -3.68 -1.29 -5.43
N TRP A 216 -3.16 -0.07 -5.54
CA TRP A 216 -1.74 0.20 -5.74
C TRP A 216 -0.90 -0.17 -4.51
N SER A 217 -1.36 0.20 -3.31
CA SER A 217 -0.73 -0.19 -2.04
C SER A 217 -0.68 -1.72 -1.89
N ALA A 218 -1.78 -2.42 -2.20
CA ALA A 218 -1.81 -3.88 -2.20
C ALA A 218 -0.83 -4.48 -3.22
N HIS A 219 -0.72 -3.88 -4.42
CA HIS A 219 0.23 -4.32 -5.45
C HIS A 219 1.69 -4.15 -5.01
N ASP A 220 2.04 -3.00 -4.41
CA ASP A 220 3.38 -2.73 -3.90
C ASP A 220 3.82 -3.70 -2.78
N LEU A 221 2.85 -4.33 -2.09
CA LEU A 221 3.04 -5.36 -1.06
C LEU A 221 2.93 -6.81 -1.59
N GLY A 222 2.80 -7.00 -2.90
CA GLY A 222 2.67 -8.34 -3.50
C GLY A 222 1.29 -9.01 -3.30
N LEU A 223 0.29 -8.30 -2.80
CA LEU A 223 -1.08 -8.81 -2.58
C LEU A 223 -1.92 -8.76 -3.87
N ALA A 224 -1.49 -9.49 -4.90
CA ALA A 224 -2.01 -9.37 -6.27
C ALA A 224 -3.54 -9.60 -6.40
N ALA A 225 -4.11 -10.51 -5.61
CA ALA A 225 -5.56 -10.77 -5.62
C ALA A 225 -6.37 -9.59 -5.05
N GLU A 226 -5.87 -8.98 -3.98
CA GLU A 226 -6.49 -7.80 -3.36
C GLU A 226 -6.35 -6.58 -4.27
N ALA A 227 -5.18 -6.39 -4.88
CA ALA A 227 -4.93 -5.35 -5.87
C ALA A 227 -5.94 -5.42 -7.03
N ARG A 228 -6.08 -6.59 -7.66
CA ARG A 228 -7.05 -6.82 -8.73
C ARG A 228 -8.49 -6.54 -8.28
N ARG A 229 -8.86 -6.91 -7.06
CA ARG A 229 -10.20 -6.68 -6.52
C ARG A 229 -10.53 -5.19 -6.44
N TYR A 230 -9.67 -4.39 -5.81
CA TYR A 230 -9.90 -2.95 -5.69
C TYR A 230 -9.84 -2.23 -7.03
N LEU A 231 -8.88 -2.55 -7.89
CA LEU A 231 -8.73 -1.94 -9.20
C LEU A 231 -9.90 -2.27 -10.13
N THR A 232 -10.42 -3.51 -10.10
CA THR A 232 -11.62 -3.88 -10.87
C THR A 232 -12.86 -3.12 -10.39
N GLN A 233 -13.00 -2.89 -9.07
CA GLN A 233 -14.07 -2.06 -8.53
C GLN A 233 -13.91 -0.60 -8.99
N ALA A 234 -12.70 -0.05 -8.96
CA ALA A 234 -12.43 1.29 -9.43
C ALA A 234 -12.76 1.45 -10.94
N VAL A 235 -12.44 0.46 -11.79
CA VAL A 235 -12.81 0.50 -13.23
C VAL A 235 -14.33 0.61 -13.40
N ARG A 236 -15.11 -0.14 -12.62
CA ARG A 236 -16.58 -0.07 -12.67
C ARG A 236 -17.08 1.30 -12.25
N ASP A 237 -16.54 1.83 -11.15
CA ASP A 237 -16.93 3.14 -10.64
C ASP A 237 -16.59 4.26 -11.63
N THR A 238 -15.42 4.24 -12.29
CA THR A 238 -15.05 5.27 -13.28
C THR A 238 -15.87 5.17 -14.56
N GLN A 239 -16.25 3.96 -14.97
CA GLN A 239 -17.17 3.73 -16.09
C GLN A 239 -18.58 4.25 -15.77
N GLU A 240 -19.12 3.94 -14.59
CA GLU A 240 -20.43 4.47 -14.14
C GLU A 240 -20.39 6.00 -14.00
N ALA A 241 -19.25 6.56 -13.60
CA ALA A 241 -19.04 8.00 -13.56
C ALA A 241 -18.90 8.67 -14.94
N GLY A 242 -18.74 7.91 -16.03
CA GLY A 242 -18.46 8.46 -17.36
C GLY A 242 -17.11 9.20 -17.45
N ASN A 243 -16.15 8.89 -16.58
CA ASN A 243 -14.85 9.56 -16.55
C ASN A 243 -13.80 8.73 -17.31
N ALA A 244 -13.64 9.02 -18.60
CA ALA A 244 -12.74 8.30 -19.50
C ALA A 244 -11.26 8.44 -19.10
N ALA A 245 -10.82 9.65 -18.74
CA ALA A 245 -9.45 9.90 -18.27
C ALA A 245 -9.11 9.02 -17.06
N HIS A 246 -9.98 9.04 -16.04
CA HIS A 246 -9.75 8.25 -14.84
C HIS A 246 -9.80 6.75 -15.14
N SER A 247 -10.74 6.29 -15.99
CA SER A 247 -10.82 4.89 -16.41
C SER A 247 -9.52 4.39 -17.06
N ALA A 248 -8.89 5.21 -17.90
CA ALA A 248 -7.60 4.88 -18.50
C ALA A 248 -6.50 4.66 -17.45
N ILE A 249 -6.46 5.50 -16.40
CA ILE A 249 -5.46 5.40 -15.33
C ILE A 249 -5.70 4.20 -14.43
N VAL A 250 -6.96 3.88 -14.11
CA VAL A 250 -7.26 2.66 -13.36
C VAL A 250 -6.89 1.41 -14.16
N LEU A 251 -7.15 1.40 -15.48
CA LEU A 251 -6.76 0.32 -16.37
C LEU A 251 -5.24 0.18 -16.49
N TYR A 252 -4.50 1.29 -16.50
CA TYR A 252 -3.05 1.29 -16.33
C TYR A 252 -2.65 0.56 -15.04
N HIS A 253 -3.16 0.97 -13.88
CA HIS A 253 -2.80 0.33 -12.61
C HIS A 253 -3.17 -1.15 -12.59
N LEU A 254 -4.34 -1.52 -13.13
CA LEU A 254 -4.77 -2.91 -13.25
C LEU A 254 -3.83 -3.73 -14.14
N GLY A 255 -3.38 -3.17 -15.28
CA GLY A 255 -2.42 -3.80 -16.19
C GLY A 255 -1.02 -3.95 -15.62
N ARG A 256 -0.61 -3.06 -14.69
CA ARG A 256 0.68 -3.18 -13.98
C ARG A 256 0.77 -4.43 -13.11
N VAL A 257 -0.36 -4.89 -12.56
CA VAL A 257 -0.41 -6.08 -11.69
C VAL A 257 0.10 -7.34 -12.41
N PRO A 258 -0.49 -7.81 -13.53
CA PRO A 258 0.03 -8.96 -14.26
C PRO A 258 1.41 -8.70 -14.88
N LEU A 259 1.69 -7.47 -15.34
CA LEU A 259 2.98 -7.13 -15.95
C LEU A 259 4.15 -7.42 -15.00
N ASP A 260 4.07 -6.89 -13.78
CA ASP A 260 5.11 -7.09 -12.76
C ASP A 260 5.21 -8.54 -12.27
N ASN A 261 4.12 -9.31 -12.39
CA ASN A 261 4.09 -10.73 -12.05
C ASN A 261 4.50 -11.66 -13.21
N GLY A 262 5.00 -11.11 -14.32
CA GLY A 262 5.50 -11.92 -15.43
C GLY A 262 4.49 -12.19 -16.56
N ASP A 263 3.21 -11.84 -16.40
CA ASP A 263 2.19 -12.03 -17.43
C ASP A 263 2.04 -10.81 -18.35
N GLY A 264 2.96 -10.70 -19.31
CA GLY A 264 2.93 -9.65 -20.32
C GLY A 264 1.71 -9.72 -21.26
N ARG A 265 1.08 -10.89 -21.43
CA ARG A 265 -0.07 -11.05 -22.34
C ARG A 265 -1.33 -10.49 -21.71
N GLU A 266 -1.59 -10.80 -20.44
CA GLU A 266 -2.72 -10.23 -19.71
C GLU A 266 -2.55 -8.71 -19.55
N ALA A 267 -1.33 -8.25 -19.22
CA ALA A 267 -1.02 -6.84 -19.13
C ALA A 267 -1.31 -6.08 -20.43
N LEU A 268 -0.87 -6.61 -21.58
CA LEU A 268 -1.09 -5.98 -22.88
C LEU A 268 -2.58 -5.79 -23.19
N LYS A 269 -3.42 -6.78 -22.88
CA LYS A 269 -4.88 -6.65 -23.06
C LYS A 269 -5.47 -5.51 -22.24
N LEU A 270 -5.01 -5.35 -21.00
CA LEU A 270 -5.49 -4.31 -20.10
C LEU A 270 -5.05 -2.92 -20.55
N PHE A 271 -3.81 -2.77 -21.02
CA PHE A 271 -3.33 -1.50 -21.58
C PHE A 271 -4.06 -1.13 -22.87
N GLN A 272 -4.28 -2.09 -23.77
CA GLN A 272 -5.06 -1.87 -25.00
C GLN A 272 -6.52 -1.50 -24.71
N LEU A 273 -7.13 -2.10 -23.68
CA LEU A 273 -8.46 -1.70 -23.22
C LEU A 273 -8.45 -0.27 -22.67
N GLY A 274 -7.43 0.07 -21.87
CA GLY A 274 -7.24 1.44 -21.38
C GLY A 274 -7.06 2.44 -22.51
N GLN A 275 -6.44 2.02 -23.62
CA GLN A 275 -6.09 2.91 -24.74
C GLN A 275 -7.34 3.53 -25.37
N ILE A 276 -8.46 2.80 -25.36
CA ILE A 276 -9.77 3.28 -25.79
C ILE A 276 -10.21 4.44 -24.89
N SER A 277 -10.22 4.23 -23.57
CA SER A 277 -10.59 5.27 -22.59
C SER A 277 -9.64 6.47 -22.61
N ALA A 278 -8.35 6.26 -22.87
CA ALA A 278 -7.37 7.33 -22.99
C ALA A 278 -7.66 8.21 -24.22
N GLN A 279 -7.97 7.60 -25.37
CA GLN A 279 -8.36 8.34 -26.58
C GLN A 279 -9.67 9.12 -26.37
N ASP A 280 -10.68 8.48 -25.77
CA ASP A 280 -11.97 9.13 -25.46
C ASP A 280 -11.80 10.31 -24.48
N SER A 281 -10.77 10.27 -23.64
CA SER A 281 -10.45 11.36 -22.72
C SER A 281 -9.81 12.58 -23.38
N HIS A 282 -9.34 12.45 -24.62
CA HIS A 282 -8.57 13.48 -25.35
C HIS A 282 -7.35 13.99 -24.57
N SER A 283 -6.80 13.18 -23.66
CA SER A 283 -5.57 13.50 -22.92
C SER A 283 -4.38 12.82 -23.61
N PRO A 284 -3.48 13.58 -24.27
CA PRO A 284 -2.31 13.00 -24.93
C PRO A 284 -1.47 12.18 -23.98
N ALA A 285 -1.34 12.61 -22.75
CA ALA A 285 -0.50 11.90 -21.81
C ALA A 285 -1.11 10.66 -21.19
N ALA A 286 -2.44 10.57 -21.08
CA ALA A 286 -3.08 9.29 -20.77
C ALA A 286 -2.80 8.27 -21.88
N VAL A 287 -2.81 8.71 -23.14
CA VAL A 287 -2.47 7.88 -24.30
C VAL A 287 -0.99 7.50 -24.28
N ALA A 288 -0.10 8.45 -24.01
CA ALA A 288 1.34 8.21 -23.88
C ALA A 288 1.67 7.21 -22.75
N LEU A 289 1.03 7.36 -21.59
CA LEU A 289 1.19 6.45 -20.46
C LEU A 289 0.88 5.01 -20.85
N LEU A 290 -0.23 4.79 -21.55
CA LEU A 290 -0.62 3.44 -21.96
C LEU A 290 0.28 2.87 -23.04
N HIS A 291 0.65 3.63 -24.06
CA HIS A 291 1.62 3.19 -25.05
C HIS A 291 3.00 2.85 -24.44
N ALA A 292 3.47 3.61 -23.44
CA ALA A 292 4.71 3.29 -22.74
C ALA A 292 4.63 1.94 -22.00
N ASN A 293 3.45 1.57 -21.50
CA ASN A 293 3.24 0.30 -20.79
C ASN A 293 2.91 -0.87 -21.75
N GLU A 294 2.27 -0.61 -22.89
CA GLU A 294 2.22 -1.56 -24.01
C GLU A 294 3.63 -1.91 -24.49
N ALA A 295 4.51 -0.91 -24.64
CA ALA A 295 5.90 -1.12 -25.01
C ALA A 295 6.63 -2.04 -24.03
N MET A 296 6.41 -1.83 -22.72
CA MET A 296 6.94 -2.71 -21.68
C MET A 296 6.41 -4.15 -21.81
N ALA A 297 5.10 -4.31 -22.04
CA ALA A 297 4.49 -5.62 -22.22
C ALA A 297 5.06 -6.34 -23.45
N TYR A 298 5.19 -5.66 -24.58
CA TYR A 298 5.83 -6.23 -25.79
C TYR A 298 7.29 -6.62 -25.54
N ALA A 299 8.06 -5.78 -24.83
CA ALA A 299 9.44 -6.09 -24.49
C ALA A 299 9.55 -7.34 -23.62
N GLN A 300 8.64 -7.51 -22.67
CA GLN A 300 8.56 -8.71 -21.82
C GLN A 300 8.16 -9.96 -22.60
N LEU A 301 7.39 -9.82 -23.68
CA LEU A 301 7.04 -10.89 -24.61
C LEU A 301 8.14 -11.18 -25.64
N GLY A 302 9.22 -10.40 -25.67
CA GLY A 302 10.32 -10.53 -26.62
C GLY A 302 10.05 -9.93 -28.01
N ASP A 303 8.93 -9.20 -28.20
CA ASP A 303 8.64 -8.52 -29.46
C ASP A 303 9.27 -7.12 -29.48
N ALA A 304 10.58 -7.08 -29.76
CA ALA A 304 11.34 -5.83 -29.80
C ALA A 304 10.77 -4.81 -30.80
N ARG A 305 10.24 -5.28 -31.94
CA ARG A 305 9.69 -4.39 -32.97
C ARG A 305 8.44 -3.66 -32.46
N GLN A 306 7.49 -4.40 -31.89
CA GLN A 306 6.29 -3.78 -31.33
C GLN A 306 6.60 -2.94 -30.09
N ALA A 307 7.55 -3.36 -29.26
CA ALA A 307 7.99 -2.59 -28.10
C ALA A 307 8.50 -1.20 -28.51
N LEU A 308 9.41 -1.13 -29.48
CA LEU A 308 9.96 0.14 -29.97
C LEU A 308 8.92 0.97 -30.72
N THR A 309 7.97 0.33 -31.42
CA THR A 309 6.87 1.04 -32.10
C THR A 309 5.94 1.72 -31.09
N ALA A 310 5.52 0.99 -30.05
CA ALA A 310 4.70 1.53 -28.98
C ALA A 310 5.44 2.61 -28.18
N LEU A 311 6.74 2.43 -27.92
CA LEU A 311 7.54 3.42 -27.22
C LEU A 311 7.62 4.75 -27.98
N ARG A 312 7.87 4.71 -29.30
CA ARG A 312 7.86 5.92 -30.14
C ARG A 312 6.51 6.62 -30.10
N ARG A 313 5.40 5.88 -30.18
CA ARG A 313 4.05 6.46 -30.05
C ARG A 313 3.86 7.15 -28.70
N ALA A 314 4.39 6.57 -27.62
CA ALA A 314 4.34 7.20 -26.31
C ALA A 314 5.13 8.52 -26.27
N GLU A 315 6.33 8.54 -26.84
CA GLU A 315 7.16 9.74 -26.94
C GLU A 315 6.52 10.82 -27.82
N ASP A 316 6.00 10.44 -28.99
CA ASP A 316 5.32 11.35 -29.92
C ASP A 316 4.07 11.95 -29.28
N GLU A 317 3.22 11.14 -28.65
CA GLU A 317 1.98 11.61 -28.03
C GLU A 317 2.27 12.52 -26.83
N TYR A 318 3.25 12.18 -25.99
CA TYR A 318 3.64 13.05 -24.87
C TYR A 318 4.16 14.39 -25.38
N GLY A 319 4.81 14.43 -26.55
CA GLY A 319 5.24 15.68 -27.20
C GLY A 319 4.09 16.63 -27.59
N HIS A 320 2.85 16.14 -27.63
CA HIS A 320 1.65 16.96 -27.82
C HIS A 320 1.05 17.46 -26.50
N ALA A 321 1.50 16.92 -25.37
CA ALA A 321 1.07 17.40 -24.06
C ALA A 321 1.78 18.73 -23.74
N THR A 322 1.03 19.71 -23.25
CA THR A 322 1.56 21.03 -22.89
C THR A 322 1.61 21.21 -21.38
N ASP A 323 2.56 22.03 -20.90
CA ASP A 323 2.68 22.35 -19.48
C ASP A 323 1.46 23.13 -18.94
N ASP A 324 0.67 23.74 -19.83
CA ASP A 324 -0.57 24.46 -19.54
C ASP A 324 -1.82 23.57 -19.51
N ASP A 325 -1.71 22.29 -19.88
CA ASP A 325 -2.85 21.38 -19.78
C ASP A 325 -3.22 21.22 -18.28
N ASP A 326 -4.51 21.28 -17.94
CA ASP A 326 -4.96 21.04 -16.56
C ASP A 326 -5.09 19.54 -16.34
N TRP A 327 -3.97 18.91 -15.98
CA TRP A 327 -3.91 17.46 -15.79
C TRP A 327 -4.69 17.05 -14.54
N PRO A 328 -5.56 16.03 -14.64
CA PRO A 328 -6.17 15.48 -13.45
C PRO A 328 -5.11 15.03 -12.44
N GLU A 329 -5.33 15.28 -11.16
CA GLU A 329 -4.35 15.00 -10.11
C GLU A 329 -3.82 13.56 -10.15
N PHE A 330 -4.68 12.60 -10.50
CA PHE A 330 -4.32 11.18 -10.61
C PHE A 330 -3.39 10.83 -11.78
N LEU A 331 -3.12 11.75 -12.72
CA LEU A 331 -2.19 11.55 -13.84
C LEU A 331 -0.86 12.30 -13.64
N THR A 332 -0.78 13.24 -12.69
CA THR A 332 0.41 14.06 -12.42
C THR A 332 1.69 13.28 -12.08
N PHE A 333 1.58 12.00 -11.73
CA PHE A 333 2.73 11.12 -11.52
C PHE A 333 3.47 10.79 -12.83
N PHE A 334 2.81 10.91 -13.98
CA PHE A 334 3.37 10.60 -15.29
C PHE A 334 3.85 11.86 -15.99
N ASP A 335 5.01 12.35 -15.54
CA ASP A 335 5.71 13.46 -16.15
C ASP A 335 6.79 13.00 -17.16
N HIS A 336 7.50 13.96 -17.75
CA HIS A 336 8.54 13.69 -18.73
C HIS A 336 9.67 12.79 -18.15
N SER A 337 9.97 12.94 -16.86
CA SER A 337 10.92 12.08 -16.14
C SER A 337 10.41 10.63 -16.04
N ALA A 338 9.13 10.43 -15.74
CA ALA A 338 8.48 9.12 -15.72
C ALA A 338 8.44 8.46 -17.11
N LEU A 339 8.21 9.24 -18.18
CA LEU A 339 8.30 8.75 -19.56
C LEU A 339 9.72 8.28 -19.90
N ARG A 340 10.74 9.11 -19.62
CA ARG A 340 12.16 8.74 -19.82
C ARG A 340 12.53 7.46 -19.07
N THR A 341 12.07 7.34 -17.83
CA THR A 341 12.25 6.12 -17.03
C THR A 341 11.56 4.92 -17.68
N SER A 342 10.34 5.09 -18.20
CA SER A 342 9.61 4.02 -18.89
C SER A 342 10.35 3.56 -20.15
N ALA A 343 10.89 4.48 -20.93
CA ALA A 343 11.71 4.18 -22.09
C ALA A 343 12.99 3.41 -21.72
N ALA A 344 13.68 3.88 -20.67
CA ALA A 344 14.88 3.22 -20.15
C ALA A 344 14.59 1.77 -19.70
N ARG A 345 13.43 1.53 -19.07
CA ARG A 345 12.99 0.18 -18.70
C ARG A 345 12.75 -0.71 -19.90
N VAL A 346 12.11 -0.20 -20.96
CA VAL A 346 11.84 -0.98 -22.18
C VAL A 346 13.16 -1.46 -22.77
N HIS A 347 14.13 -0.55 -22.90
CA HIS A 347 15.48 -0.89 -23.36
C HIS A 347 16.20 -1.84 -22.39
N SER A 348 16.05 -1.67 -21.08
CA SER A 348 16.65 -2.59 -20.10
C SER A 348 16.15 -4.02 -20.27
N ARG A 349 14.83 -4.18 -20.52
CA ARG A 349 14.21 -5.48 -20.76
C ARG A 349 14.71 -6.14 -22.05
N LEU A 350 14.75 -5.40 -23.15
CA LEU A 350 15.29 -5.89 -24.42
C LEU A 350 16.81 -6.14 -24.33
N GLY A 351 17.50 -5.35 -23.51
CA GLY A 351 18.94 -5.39 -23.25
C GLY A 351 19.42 -6.67 -22.56
N LEU A 352 18.50 -7.44 -21.99
CA LEU A 352 18.82 -8.77 -21.45
C LEU A 352 19.35 -9.72 -22.54
N THR A 353 18.89 -9.57 -23.78
CA THR A 353 19.28 -10.42 -24.91
C THR A 353 19.99 -9.68 -26.04
N ASP A 354 19.93 -8.35 -26.08
CA ASP A 354 20.51 -7.53 -27.15
C ASP A 354 21.46 -6.46 -26.57
N HIS A 355 22.73 -6.48 -26.97
CA HIS A 355 23.74 -5.54 -26.47
C HIS A 355 23.46 -4.08 -26.89
N THR A 356 22.91 -3.82 -28.07
CA THR A 356 22.59 -2.45 -28.52
C THR A 356 21.52 -1.83 -27.63
N HIS A 357 20.49 -2.61 -27.27
CA HIS A 357 19.46 -2.15 -26.34
C HIS A 357 19.99 -1.99 -24.91
N ARG A 358 20.98 -2.80 -24.50
CA ARG A 358 21.65 -2.64 -23.20
C ARG A 358 22.40 -1.32 -23.10
N GLN A 359 23.16 -0.95 -24.14
CA GLN A 359 23.88 0.33 -24.20
C GLN A 359 22.92 1.54 -24.15
N GLU A 360 21.82 1.46 -24.90
CA GLU A 360 20.77 2.48 -24.86
C GLU A 360 20.13 2.58 -23.46
N ALA A 361 19.87 1.44 -22.81
CA ALA A 361 19.35 1.41 -21.45
C ALA A 361 20.29 2.11 -20.45
N ILE A 362 21.59 1.79 -20.50
CA ILE A 362 22.62 2.40 -19.65
C ILE A 362 22.59 3.93 -19.83
N THR A 363 22.64 4.39 -21.08
CA THR A 363 22.63 5.82 -21.42
C THR A 363 21.38 6.52 -20.87
N ARG A 364 20.19 5.96 -21.12
CA ARG A 364 18.93 6.53 -20.66
C ARG A 364 18.80 6.53 -19.14
N LEU A 365 19.25 5.46 -18.47
CA LEU A 365 19.21 5.36 -17.01
C LEU A 365 20.16 6.35 -16.34
N PHE A 366 21.37 6.54 -16.87
CA PHE A 366 22.29 7.56 -16.37
C PHE A 366 21.69 8.97 -16.48
N THR A 367 21.13 9.32 -17.64
CA THR A 367 20.45 10.61 -17.82
C THR A 367 19.27 10.76 -16.87
N ALA A 368 18.41 9.75 -16.75
CA ALA A 368 17.27 9.79 -15.85
C ALA A 368 17.70 9.97 -14.38
N LEU A 369 18.77 9.29 -13.93
CA LEU A 369 19.28 9.43 -12.57
C LEU A 369 19.88 10.82 -12.26
N GLY A 370 20.34 11.55 -13.28
CA GLY A 370 20.82 12.92 -13.15
C GLY A 370 19.71 13.97 -13.04
N GLU A 371 18.50 13.65 -13.50
CA GLU A 371 17.37 14.58 -13.57
C GLU A 371 16.24 14.26 -12.58
N VAL A 372 16.15 13.01 -12.10
CA VAL A 372 15.13 12.60 -11.14
C VAL A 372 15.30 13.40 -9.84
N PRO A 373 14.26 14.11 -9.36
CA PRO A 373 14.31 14.84 -8.11
C PRO A 373 14.69 13.95 -6.93
N ALA A 374 15.43 14.50 -5.97
CA ALA A 374 15.94 13.75 -4.82
C ALA A 374 14.82 13.11 -3.97
N GLU A 375 13.63 13.73 -3.98
CA GLU A 375 12.44 13.30 -3.25
C GLU A 375 11.81 12.02 -3.85
N ARG A 376 12.11 11.67 -5.10
CA ARG A 376 11.57 10.48 -5.78
C ARG A 376 12.39 9.22 -5.49
N VAL A 377 12.56 8.92 -4.20
CA VAL A 377 13.41 7.83 -3.69
C VAL A 377 13.09 6.49 -4.37
N ARG A 378 11.80 6.14 -4.49
CA ARG A 378 11.36 4.87 -5.13
C ARG A 378 11.75 4.79 -6.61
N GLN A 379 11.52 5.86 -7.37
CA GLN A 379 11.87 5.90 -8.80
C GLN A 379 13.39 5.78 -8.98
N ARG A 380 14.16 6.49 -8.16
CA ARG A 380 15.61 6.44 -8.16
C ARG A 380 16.13 5.03 -7.83
N ALA A 381 15.55 4.36 -6.83
CA ALA A 381 15.93 3.00 -6.45
C ALA A 381 15.71 1.99 -7.59
N PHE A 382 14.56 2.06 -8.28
CA PHE A 382 14.32 1.25 -9.48
C PHE A 382 15.36 1.51 -10.58
N ASN A 383 15.64 2.78 -10.87
CA ASN A 383 16.59 3.16 -11.91
C ASN A 383 18.01 2.68 -11.60
N LEU A 384 18.46 2.76 -10.34
CA LEU A 384 19.75 2.23 -9.90
C LEU A 384 19.82 0.71 -10.07
N GLY A 385 18.77 -0.03 -9.68
CA GLY A 385 18.73 -1.48 -9.83
C GLY A 385 18.82 -1.94 -11.28
N TRP A 386 18.09 -1.28 -12.19
CA TRP A 386 18.19 -1.56 -13.63
C TRP A 386 19.54 -1.16 -14.20
N LEU A 387 20.11 -0.03 -13.77
CA LEU A 387 21.39 0.44 -14.26
C LEU A 387 22.49 -0.54 -13.87
N ALA A 388 22.55 -0.94 -12.61
CA ALA A 388 23.48 -1.96 -12.13
C ALA A 388 23.34 -3.27 -12.91
N THR A 389 22.10 -3.71 -13.16
CA THR A 389 21.84 -4.93 -13.97
C THR A 389 22.43 -4.80 -15.37
N CYS A 390 22.18 -3.69 -16.05
CA CYS A 390 22.66 -3.48 -17.41
C CYS A 390 24.18 -3.31 -17.47
N VAL A 391 24.79 -2.57 -16.54
CA VAL A 391 26.24 -2.36 -16.47
C VAL A 391 26.99 -3.66 -16.20
N LEU A 392 26.52 -4.48 -15.25
CA LEU A 392 27.10 -5.80 -15.00
C LEU A 392 26.98 -6.71 -16.23
N ALA A 393 25.80 -6.75 -16.84
CA ALA A 393 25.60 -7.56 -18.03
C ALA A 393 26.52 -7.11 -19.18
N ASP A 394 26.85 -5.81 -19.26
CA ASP A 394 27.75 -5.26 -20.26
C ASP A 394 29.24 -5.58 -20.02
N GLY A 395 29.59 -6.02 -18.80
CA GLY A 395 30.92 -6.52 -18.44
C GLY A 395 31.74 -5.59 -17.55
N ASP A 396 31.25 -4.39 -17.22
CA ASP A 396 31.90 -3.52 -16.25
C ASP A 396 31.50 -3.94 -14.82
N LEU A 397 32.25 -4.89 -14.29
CA LEU A 397 31.97 -5.53 -13.00
C LEU A 397 32.11 -4.54 -11.83
N THR A 398 33.14 -3.70 -11.84
CA THR A 398 33.41 -2.73 -10.78
C THR A 398 32.31 -1.67 -10.73
N ALA A 399 32.01 -1.01 -11.86
CA ALA A 399 30.97 0.00 -11.88
C ALA A 399 29.59 -0.60 -11.56
N GLY A 400 29.32 -1.81 -12.05
CA GLY A 400 28.07 -2.51 -11.76
C GLY A 400 27.91 -2.88 -10.29
N ALA A 401 28.99 -3.28 -9.60
CA ALA A 401 28.99 -3.52 -8.15
C ALA A 401 28.74 -2.22 -7.37
N GLU A 402 29.41 -1.12 -7.73
CA GLU A 402 29.23 0.18 -7.10
C GLU A 402 27.79 0.68 -7.21
N VAL A 403 27.21 0.66 -8.42
CA VAL A 403 25.81 1.06 -8.64
C VAL A 403 24.86 0.08 -7.96
N GLY A 404 25.18 -1.21 -7.94
CA GLY A 404 24.40 -2.23 -7.25
C GLY A 404 24.30 -1.99 -5.74
N ASN A 405 25.40 -1.58 -5.11
CA ASN A 405 25.42 -1.20 -3.70
C ASN A 405 24.58 0.07 -3.42
N GLN A 406 24.63 1.05 -4.33
CA GLN A 406 23.75 2.23 -4.24
C GLN A 406 22.28 1.85 -4.36
N ALA A 407 21.93 0.92 -5.27
CA ALA A 407 20.58 0.40 -5.41
C ALA A 407 20.11 -0.27 -4.11
N LEU A 408 20.95 -1.13 -3.53
CA LEU A 408 20.65 -1.83 -2.27
C LEU A 408 20.41 -0.86 -1.11
N ALA A 409 21.23 0.19 -0.99
CA ALA A 409 21.05 1.23 0.02
C ALA A 409 19.71 1.95 -0.16
N ALA A 410 19.37 2.35 -1.38
CA ALA A 410 18.12 3.04 -1.68
C ALA A 410 16.88 2.14 -1.44
N VAL A 411 16.97 0.83 -1.73
CA VAL A 411 15.86 -0.11 -1.50
C VAL A 411 15.57 -0.30 -0.02
N ARG A 412 16.59 -0.28 0.85
CA ARG A 412 16.42 -0.45 2.30
C ARG A 412 15.62 0.69 2.97
N GLU A 413 15.55 1.85 2.33
CA GLU A 413 14.82 3.01 2.84
C GLU A 413 13.31 2.98 2.47
N VAL A 414 12.87 2.05 1.62
CA VAL A 414 11.51 2.03 1.07
C VAL A 414 10.81 0.70 1.33
N ASN A 415 9.65 0.75 1.99
CA ASN A 415 8.80 -0.43 2.20
C ASN A 415 8.07 -0.83 0.90
N SER A 416 8.70 -1.65 0.05
CA SER A 416 8.11 -2.13 -1.20
C SER A 416 8.64 -3.50 -1.64
N THR A 417 7.77 -4.51 -1.63
CA THR A 417 8.06 -5.86 -2.16
C THR A 417 8.36 -5.80 -3.66
N ARG A 418 7.64 -4.96 -4.41
CA ARG A 418 7.87 -4.78 -5.85
C ARG A 418 9.28 -4.26 -6.17
N LEU A 419 9.82 -3.39 -5.33
CA LEU A 419 11.17 -2.88 -5.49
C LEU A 419 12.22 -3.98 -5.21
N LEU A 420 11.96 -4.82 -4.21
CA LEU A 420 12.79 -6.00 -3.91
C LEU A 420 12.79 -7.01 -5.06
N ASP A 421 11.63 -7.29 -5.65
CA ASP A 421 11.53 -8.20 -6.80
C ASP A 421 12.24 -7.66 -8.05
N ALA A 422 12.29 -6.34 -8.23
CA ALA A 422 13.04 -5.73 -9.31
C ALA A 422 14.57 -5.87 -9.19
N LEU A 423 15.09 -6.29 -8.02
CA LEU A 423 16.50 -6.64 -7.85
C LEU A 423 16.82 -8.08 -8.30
N ALA A 424 15.82 -8.92 -8.64
CA ALA A 424 16.06 -10.30 -9.04
C ALA A 424 16.98 -10.42 -10.28
N PRO A 425 16.86 -9.60 -11.34
CA PRO A 425 17.80 -9.61 -12.45
C PRO A 425 19.23 -9.23 -12.03
N LEU A 426 19.38 -8.21 -11.17
CA LEU A 426 20.68 -7.80 -10.63
C LEU A 426 21.34 -8.93 -9.84
N GLN A 427 20.58 -9.58 -8.96
CA GLN A 427 21.03 -10.74 -8.22
C GLN A 427 21.52 -11.85 -9.15
N ALA A 428 20.74 -12.17 -10.19
CA ALA A 428 21.09 -13.21 -11.15
C ALA A 428 22.38 -12.88 -11.93
N GLN A 429 22.58 -11.62 -12.32
CA GLN A 429 23.83 -11.17 -12.95
C GLN A 429 25.00 -11.33 -11.98
N ALA A 430 24.89 -10.83 -10.76
CA ALA A 430 25.95 -10.90 -9.75
C ALA A 430 26.34 -12.37 -9.40
N GLU A 431 25.36 -13.28 -9.29
CA GLU A 431 25.60 -14.72 -9.05
C GLU A 431 26.36 -15.42 -10.18
N GLY A 432 26.35 -14.86 -11.39
CA GLY A 432 27.13 -15.34 -12.53
C GLY A 432 28.64 -15.16 -12.34
N HIS A 433 29.07 -14.25 -11.47
CA HIS A 433 30.46 -13.84 -11.30
C HIS A 433 31.06 -14.31 -9.96
N ARG A 434 31.03 -15.62 -9.69
CA ARG A 434 31.47 -16.24 -8.41
C ARG A 434 32.95 -16.03 -8.04
N GLN A 435 33.76 -15.53 -8.97
CA GLN A 435 35.18 -15.25 -8.73
C GLN A 435 35.41 -13.83 -8.20
N ASP A 436 34.41 -12.96 -8.28
CA ASP A 436 34.45 -11.59 -7.80
C ASP A 436 33.81 -11.53 -6.40
N SER A 437 34.58 -11.07 -5.41
CA SER A 437 34.14 -11.00 -4.01
C SER A 437 33.00 -10.01 -3.81
N ASP A 438 33.06 -8.88 -4.52
CA ASP A 438 32.12 -7.77 -4.33
C ASP A 438 30.77 -8.13 -4.93
N LEU A 439 30.77 -8.80 -6.08
CA LEU A 439 29.54 -9.32 -6.69
C LEU A 439 28.95 -10.48 -5.90
N THR A 440 29.79 -11.34 -5.31
CA THR A 440 29.32 -12.41 -4.42
C THR A 440 28.66 -11.83 -3.17
N GLN A 441 29.23 -10.78 -2.58
CA GLN A 441 28.66 -10.07 -1.44
C GLN A 441 27.35 -9.35 -1.82
N LEU A 442 27.32 -8.64 -2.94
CA LEU A 442 26.12 -7.97 -3.46
C LEU A 442 24.97 -8.95 -3.67
N ALA A 443 25.23 -10.09 -4.32
CA ALA A 443 24.24 -11.15 -4.51
C ALA A 443 23.71 -11.71 -3.19
N HIS A 444 24.60 -11.91 -2.21
CA HIS A 444 24.23 -12.35 -0.86
C HIS A 444 23.32 -11.33 -0.19
N ASP A 445 23.68 -10.05 -0.20
CA ASP A 445 22.92 -8.99 0.48
C ASP A 445 21.56 -8.75 -0.15
N ILE A 446 21.46 -8.80 -1.48
CA ILE A 446 20.16 -8.74 -2.18
C ILE A 446 19.29 -9.92 -1.74
N ARG A 447 19.86 -11.14 -1.67
CA ARG A 447 19.13 -12.33 -1.25
C ARG A 447 18.63 -12.21 0.20
N GLN A 448 19.48 -11.75 1.12
CA GLN A 448 19.08 -11.56 2.52
C GLN A 448 17.94 -10.54 2.63
N LEU A 449 18.05 -9.42 1.91
CA LEU A 449 17.02 -8.39 1.94
C LEU A 449 15.68 -8.91 1.39
N ARG A 450 15.70 -9.68 0.30
CA ARG A 450 14.49 -10.29 -0.29
C ARG A 450 13.86 -11.39 0.57
N LEU A 451 14.62 -12.05 1.45
CA LEU A 451 14.11 -13.07 2.38
C LEU A 451 13.54 -12.49 3.67
N ALA A 452 13.94 -11.26 4.03
CA ALA A 452 13.51 -10.59 5.25
C ALA A 452 12.17 -9.85 5.10
N ALA A 453 11.71 -9.63 3.86
CA ALA A 453 10.41 -9.06 3.50
C ALA A 453 9.36 -10.15 3.33
#